data_AF-A0A0J7KKA9-F1
#
_entry.id   AF-A0A0J7KKA9-F1
#
_cell.length_a   1.000
_cell.length_b   1.000
_cell.length_c   1.000
_cell.angle_alpha   90.00
_cell.angle_beta   90.00
_cell.angle_gamma   90.00
#
_symmetry.space_group_name_H-M   'P 1'
#
loop_
_entity.id
_entity.type
_entity.pdbx_description
1 polymer ?
#
loop_
_entity_poly.entity_id
_entity_poly.type
_entity_poly.pdbx_seq_one_letter_code
_entity_poly.pdbx_strand_id
1 'polypeptide(L)'
;MLTLWKFGGVTLNLNSIVLTPLDELTTFAGVRDNRDMDIGVFGVDTSTNFGEKFVNACVEVIKNTNADSYSRYKITRVITEVLQQLCYQRD
;
A
#
# COMPACT_ATOMS: atom_id res chain seq x y z
N MET A 1 -3.70 5.63 3.17
CA MET A 1 -3.33 5.92 1.77
C MET A 1 -3.16 7.41 1.53
N LEU A 2 -4.17 8.28 1.77
CA LEU A 2 -4.04 9.73 1.52
C LEU A 2 -2.84 10.39 2.22
N THR A 3 -2.55 10.00 3.47
CA THR A 3 -1.36 10.49 4.19
C THR A 3 -0.06 10.14 3.46
N LEU A 4 0.09 8.88 3.05
CA LEU A 4 1.27 8.41 2.31
C LEU A 4 1.37 9.05 0.91
N TRP A 5 0.23 9.29 0.25
CA TRP A 5 0.20 10.01 -1.02
C TRP A 5 0.72 11.44 -0.87
N LYS A 6 0.34 12.12 0.22
CA LYS A 6 0.73 13.52 0.44
C LYS A 6 2.15 13.68 0.97
N PHE A 7 2.62 12.77 1.81
CA PHE A 7 3.84 12.96 2.62
C PHE A 7 4.88 11.85 2.44
N GLY A 8 4.57 10.75 1.75
CA GLY A 8 5.35 9.52 1.84
C GLY A 8 5.40 8.97 3.26
N GLY A 9 6.44 8.19 3.55
CA GLY A 9 6.73 7.66 4.88
C GLY A 9 6.12 6.27 5.11
N VAL A 10 5.90 5.93 6.39
CA VAL A 10 5.45 4.59 6.82
C VAL A 10 4.16 4.71 7.62
N THR A 11 3.20 3.84 7.31
CA THR A 11 1.97 3.64 8.09
C THR A 11 1.97 2.26 8.74
N LEU A 12 1.47 2.20 9.96
CA LEU A 12 1.34 0.98 10.73
C LEU A 12 -0.12 0.81 11.19
N ASN A 13 -0.65 -0.41 11.13
CA ASN A 13 -1.89 -0.69 11.83
C ASN A 13 -1.65 -0.67 13.35
N LEU A 14 -2.63 -0.18 14.11
CA LEU A 14 -2.51 -0.08 15.57
C LEU A 14 -2.39 -1.43 16.29
N ASN A 15 -2.71 -2.54 15.61
CA ASN A 15 -2.58 -3.90 16.11
C ASN A 15 -1.39 -4.66 15.49
N SER A 16 -0.47 -3.97 14.81
CA SER A 16 0.77 -4.56 14.31
C SER A 16 1.93 -4.31 15.27
N ILE A 17 2.82 -5.28 15.39
CA ILE A 17 4.09 -5.15 16.12
C ILE A 17 5.22 -5.24 15.10
N VAL A 18 6.06 -4.21 15.03
CA VAL A 18 7.26 -4.20 14.19
C VAL A 18 8.41 -4.79 14.98
N LEU A 19 9.01 -5.86 14.46
CA LEU A 19 10.08 -6.61 15.13
C LEU A 19 11.48 -6.17 14.71
N THR A 20 11.59 -5.50 13.56
CA THR A 20 12.87 -5.11 12.96
C THR A 20 12.82 -3.66 12.48
N PRO A 21 13.96 -2.96 12.42
CA PRO A 21 14.03 -1.64 11.79
C PRO A 21 13.51 -1.66 10.34
N LEU A 22 12.96 -0.52 9.89
CA LEU A 22 12.34 -0.36 8.56
C LEU A 22 13.04 0.72 7.71
N ASP A 23 14.10 1.33 8.23
CA ASP A 23 14.83 2.47 7.69
C ASP A 23 15.57 2.17 6.39
N GLU A 24 15.93 0.91 6.13
CA GLU A 24 16.53 0.48 4.87
C GLU A 24 15.52 0.18 3.76
N LEU A 25 14.21 0.18 4.09
CA LEU A 25 13.14 -0.12 3.13
C LEU A 25 12.62 1.16 2.48
N THR A 26 12.40 1.12 1.16
CA THR A 26 11.87 2.27 0.38
C THR A 26 10.34 2.18 0.23
N THR A 27 9.86 1.67 -0.89
CA THR A 27 8.43 1.38 -1.09
C THR A 27 8.18 -0.11 -0.83
N PHE A 28 7.43 -0.41 0.22
CA PHE A 28 7.28 -1.77 0.73
C PHE A 28 5.90 -2.01 1.35
N ALA A 29 5.45 -3.26 1.36
CA ALA A 29 4.29 -3.71 2.11
C ALA A 29 4.65 -4.94 2.93
N GLY A 30 4.28 -4.96 4.21
CA GLY A 30 4.44 -6.10 5.10
C GLY A 30 3.08 -6.64 5.54
N VAL A 31 2.89 -7.95 5.40
CA VAL A 31 1.71 -8.64 5.93
C VAL A 31 1.79 -8.74 7.45
N ARG A 32 0.64 -8.70 8.12
CA ARG A 32 0.57 -8.74 9.59
C ARG A 32 0.99 -10.10 10.14
N ASP A 33 0.41 -11.17 9.61
CA ASP A 33 0.72 -12.54 10.03
C ASP A 33 0.39 -13.57 8.93
N ASN A 34 0.81 -14.82 9.13
CA ASN A 34 0.67 -15.89 8.14
C ASN A 34 -0.75 -16.47 8.03
N ARG A 35 -1.66 -16.12 8.96
CA ARG A 35 -3.04 -16.62 8.98
C ARG A 35 -3.98 -15.63 8.29
N ASP A 36 -3.72 -14.34 8.47
CA ASP A 36 -4.47 -13.25 7.85
C ASP A 36 -3.47 -12.32 7.14
N MET A 37 -3.34 -12.53 5.82
CA MET A 37 -2.41 -11.82 4.93
C MET A 37 -2.81 -10.34 4.70
N ASP A 38 -3.53 -9.75 5.63
CA ASP A 38 -3.82 -8.33 5.64
C ASP A 38 -2.51 -7.54 5.86
N ILE A 39 -2.41 -6.41 5.16
CA ILE A 39 -1.25 -5.53 5.28
C ILE A 39 -1.21 -4.91 6.68
N GLY A 40 -0.15 -5.20 7.41
CA GLY A 40 0.11 -4.72 8.77
C GLY A 40 0.97 -3.47 8.84
N VAL A 41 1.86 -3.30 7.85
CA VAL A 41 2.76 -2.16 7.70
C VAL A 41 2.92 -1.85 6.21
N PHE A 42 2.96 -0.57 5.87
CA PHE A 42 3.11 -0.14 4.48
C PHE A 42 3.92 1.16 4.41
N GLY A 43 4.92 1.20 3.54
CA GLY A 43 5.80 2.36 3.36
C GLY A 43 5.86 2.79 1.89
N VAL A 44 5.92 4.10 1.68
CA VAL A 44 6.07 4.70 0.35
C VAL A 44 7.19 5.73 0.41
N ASP A 45 8.18 5.53 -0.46
CA ASP A 45 9.19 6.54 -0.73
C ASP A 45 8.80 7.36 -1.96
N THR A 46 8.13 8.48 -1.72
CA THR A 46 7.66 9.41 -2.77
C THR A 46 8.81 10.16 -3.45
N SER A 47 10.05 10.08 -2.96
CA SER A 47 11.21 10.62 -3.66
C SER A 47 11.64 9.75 -4.84
N THR A 48 11.18 8.49 -4.88
CA THR A 48 11.46 7.56 -5.97
C THR A 48 10.36 7.60 -7.03
N ASN A 49 10.75 7.44 -8.30
CA ASN A 49 9.82 7.34 -9.43
C ASN A 49 8.81 6.18 -9.24
N PHE A 50 9.27 5.06 -8.67
CA PHE A 50 8.38 3.93 -8.38
C PHE A 50 7.38 4.26 -7.27
N GLY A 51 7.82 4.79 -6.13
CA GLY A 51 6.94 5.11 -5.01
C GLY A 51 5.90 6.16 -5.37
N GLU A 52 6.28 7.22 -6.09
CA GLU A 52 5.35 8.23 -6.61
C GLU A 52 4.29 7.61 -7.52
N LYS A 53 4.70 6.83 -8.53
CA LYS A 53 3.76 6.13 -9.45
C LYS A 53 2.86 5.16 -8.70
N PHE A 54 3.43 4.41 -7.77
CA PHE A 54 2.72 3.43 -6.96
C PHE A 54 1.60 4.08 -6.16
N VAL A 55 1.91 5.16 -5.44
CA VAL A 55 0.92 5.81 -4.58
C VAL A 55 -0.12 6.61 -5.37
N ASN A 56 0.25 7.17 -6.51
CA ASN A 56 -0.71 7.79 -7.43
C ASN A 56 -1.70 6.76 -7.99
N ALA A 57 -1.21 5.59 -8.44
CA ALA A 57 -2.08 4.50 -8.88
C ALA A 57 -3.02 4.00 -7.77
N CYS A 58 -2.53 3.91 -6.52
CA CYS A 58 -3.37 3.55 -5.38
C CYS A 58 -4.52 4.54 -5.16
N VAL A 59 -4.24 5.84 -5.27
CA VAL A 59 -5.28 6.88 -5.15
C VAL A 59 -6.28 6.80 -6.29
N GLU A 60 -5.85 6.50 -7.52
CA GLU A 60 -6.75 6.30 -8.66
C GLU A 60 -7.69 5.10 -8.45
N VAL A 61 -7.20 3.97 -7.95
CA VAL A 61 -8.05 2.83 -7.59
C VAL A 61 -9.10 3.22 -6.53
N ILE A 62 -8.69 3.98 -5.51
CA ILE A 62 -9.61 4.46 -4.46
C ILE A 62 -10.66 5.42 -5.02
N LYS A 63 -10.27 6.37 -5.88
CA LYS A 63 -11.20 7.32 -6.53
C LYS A 63 -12.28 6.63 -7.35
N ASN A 64 -11.94 5.51 -7.99
CA ASN A 64 -12.85 4.74 -8.83
C ASN A 64 -13.68 3.70 -8.04
N THR A 65 -13.50 3.62 -6.72
CA THR A 65 -14.27 2.72 -5.86
C THR A 65 -15.67 3.29 -5.60
N ASN A 66 -16.72 2.47 -5.75
CA ASN A 66 -18.08 2.87 -5.41
C ASN A 66 -18.41 2.61 -3.92
N ALA A 67 -19.38 3.36 -3.38
CA ALA A 67 -19.80 3.20 -1.97
C ALA A 67 -20.31 1.78 -1.65
N ASP A 68 -20.99 1.13 -2.61
CA ASP A 68 -21.56 -0.22 -2.45
C ASP A 68 -20.50 -1.34 -2.36
N SER A 69 -19.26 -1.06 -2.76
CA SER A 69 -18.13 -1.97 -2.71
C SER A 69 -17.08 -1.56 -1.68
N TYR A 70 -17.26 -0.42 -1.01
CA TYR A 70 -16.32 0.16 -0.07
C TYR A 70 -15.95 -0.81 1.07
N SER A 71 -16.93 -1.54 1.61
CA SER A 71 -16.70 -2.56 2.65
C SER A 71 -15.76 -3.70 2.21
N ARG A 72 -15.60 -3.90 0.90
CA ARG A 72 -14.69 -4.89 0.31
C ARG A 72 -13.31 -4.30 -0.05
N TYR A 73 -13.15 -2.98 0.00
CA TYR A 73 -11.89 -2.29 -0.31
C TYR A 73 -11.02 -2.14 0.93
N LYS A 74 -10.38 -3.24 1.32
CA LYS A 74 -9.24 -3.20 2.25
C LYS A 74 -8.01 -2.64 1.56
N ILE A 75 -7.09 -2.04 2.33
CA ILE A 75 -5.82 -1.54 1.80
C ILE A 75 -5.01 -2.65 1.10
N THR A 76 -5.12 -3.89 1.58
CA THR A 76 -4.59 -5.10 0.95
C THR A 76 -5.03 -5.22 -0.51
N ARG A 77 -6.33 -5.08 -0.79
CA ARG A 77 -6.88 -5.20 -2.15
C ARG A 77 -6.35 -4.10 -3.07
N VAL A 78 -6.34 -2.85 -2.61
CA VAL A 78 -5.81 -1.71 -3.38
C VAL A 78 -4.36 -1.97 -3.77
N ILE A 79 -3.53 -2.36 -2.80
CA ILE A 79 -2.10 -2.61 -3.02
C ILE A 79 -1.90 -3.78 -3.98
N THR A 80 -2.63 -4.89 -3.84
CA THR A 80 -2.54 -6.03 -4.77
C THR A 80 -2.96 -5.66 -6.18
N GLU A 81 -4.04 -4.90 -6.35
CA GLU A 81 -4.54 -4.46 -7.67
C GLU A 81 -3.51 -3.56 -8.37
N VAL A 82 -2.92 -2.60 -7.65
CA VAL A 82 -1.87 -1.74 -8.20
C VAL A 82 -0.60 -2.51 -8.53
N LEU A 83 -0.18 -3.46 -7.70
CA LEU A 83 0.99 -4.30 -8.00
C LEU A 83 0.75 -5.14 -9.26
N GLN A 84 -0.46 -5.67 -9.47
CA GLN A 84 -0.82 -6.35 -10.71
C GLN A 84 -0.68 -5.44 -11.92
N GLN A 85 -1.20 -4.21 -11.85
CA GLN A 85 -1.12 -3.23 -12.94
C GLN A 85 0.34 -2.81 -13.24
N LEU A 86 1.14 -2.51 -12.21
CA LEU A 86 2.47 -1.93 -12.41
C LEU A 86 3.56 -2.96 -12.71
N CYS A 87 3.45 -4.17 -12.15
CA CYS A 87 4.51 -5.18 -12.22
C CYS A 87 4.17 -6.35 -13.14
N TYR A 88 2.88 -6.65 -13.37
CA TYR A 88 2.46 -7.85 -14.10
C TYR A 88 1.71 -7.57 -15.41
N GLN A 89 1.31 -6.32 -15.70
CA GLN A 89 0.76 -5.91 -17.00
C GLN A 89 1.81 -5.25 -17.94
N ARG A 90 3.10 -5.51 -17.73
CA ARG A 90 4.13 -5.15 -18.70
C ARG A 90 4.25 -6.28 -19.73
N ASP A 91 3.61 -6.09 -20.88
CA ASP A 91 3.99 -6.74 -22.15
C ASP A 91 5.35 -6.21 -22.62
#